data_AF-A0AAV1PUA2-F1
#
_entry.id   AF-A0AAV1PUA2-F1
#
_cell.length_a   1.000
_cell.length_b   1.000
_cell.length_c   1.000
_cell.angle_alpha   90.00
_cell.angle_beta   90.00
_cell.angle_gamma   90.00
#
_symmetry.space_group_name_H-M   'P 1'
#
loop_
_entity.id
_entity.type
_entity.pdbx_description
1 polymer ?
#
loop_
_entity_poly.entity_id
_entity_poly.type
_entity_poly.pdbx_seq_one_letter_code
_entity_poly.pdbx_strand_id
1 'polypeptide(L)'
;MMERATKKLKYLFDPPVYAEVVGRRGENVTLPCILKAKPSHYRIKWTKLEPGHAGPENIIMISTAHSSKPYGRLGPRASLRNAHSIDASLQLSLLELDDNGVYRCELVNGIEDENVVITLTIDGVVFPYQSKKGRYQFTFHEAKEACAEQDSTLATYDQLYRAWTEGLDWCNAGWLHDGTVRYPIIHPRPACRGDLQPGVRSYGPKDKNLDRFDAFCFTSLTSGSVFYISGSFSLEQAEHACKRQVAELALVGQLYSAWHFQNYDQCDGGWLKDGSVRFPIHNPRERCGGIPEAGVRSFGFPNKSTHLYGAYCYR
;
A
#
# COMPACT_ATOMS: atom_id res chain seq x y z
N MET A 1 -33.84 7.74 -3.38
CA MET A 1 -33.00 7.16 -4.45
C MET A 1 -32.86 8.24 -5.51
N MET A 2 -31.87 9.13 -5.38
CA MET A 2 -31.60 10.16 -6.41
C MET A 2 -30.70 9.51 -7.44
N GLU A 3 -31.29 9.14 -8.57
CA GLU A 3 -30.57 8.75 -9.78
C GLU A 3 -29.68 9.93 -10.17
N ARG A 4 -28.36 9.79 -10.00
CA ARG A 4 -27.40 10.77 -10.46
C ARG A 4 -27.48 10.75 -11.98
N ALA A 5 -28.10 11.76 -12.58
CA ALA A 5 -28.14 11.89 -14.04
C ALA A 5 -26.69 11.88 -14.56
N THR A 6 -26.28 10.79 -15.20
CA THR A 6 -24.98 10.66 -15.82
C THR A 6 -24.95 11.60 -17.01
N LYS A 7 -24.28 12.74 -16.85
CA LYS A 7 -24.04 13.70 -17.94
C LYS A 7 -23.32 12.95 -19.07
N LYS A 8 -23.99 12.82 -20.22
CA LYS A 8 -23.43 12.13 -21.39
C LYS A 8 -22.20 12.91 -21.88
N LEU A 9 -21.03 12.27 -21.85
CA LEU A 9 -19.78 12.87 -22.33
C LEU A 9 -19.77 13.01 -23.86
N LYS A 10 -19.49 14.23 -24.33
CA LYS A 10 -19.43 14.69 -25.71
C LYS A 10 -18.03 14.55 -26.31
N TYR A 11 -16.98 14.84 -25.53
CA TYR A 11 -15.59 14.87 -25.99
C TYR A 11 -14.77 13.70 -25.47
N LEU A 12 -15.07 13.16 -24.28
CA LEU A 12 -14.34 12.05 -23.69
C LEU A 12 -15.11 10.73 -23.82
N PHE A 13 -14.38 9.63 -24.01
CA PHE A 13 -14.98 8.30 -23.84
C PHE A 13 -15.35 8.10 -22.38
N ASP A 14 -16.55 7.56 -22.16
CA ASP A 14 -16.96 7.16 -20.82
C ASP A 14 -16.06 5.97 -20.43
N PRO A 15 -15.35 6.03 -19.29
CA PRO A 15 -14.63 4.86 -18.84
C PRO A 15 -15.60 3.68 -18.72
N PRO A 16 -15.14 2.43 -18.90
CA PRO A 16 -15.91 1.30 -18.42
C PRO A 16 -16.29 1.56 -16.96
N VAL A 17 -17.47 1.10 -16.53
CA VAL A 17 -18.22 1.50 -15.32
C VAL A 17 -17.35 1.65 -14.04
N TYR A 18 -16.20 0.97 -13.98
CA TYR A 18 -15.09 1.28 -13.07
C TYR A 18 -13.74 1.18 -13.79
N ALA A 19 -13.12 2.31 -14.13
CA ALA A 19 -11.72 2.31 -14.61
C ALA A 19 -10.78 2.15 -13.40
N GLU A 20 -10.66 0.93 -12.88
CA GLU A 20 -9.60 0.53 -11.97
C GLU A 20 -8.40 0.04 -12.79
N VAL A 21 -7.26 0.68 -12.61
CA VAL A 21 -5.97 0.24 -13.15
C VAL A 21 -5.17 -0.31 -11.99
N VAL A 22 -4.73 -1.56 -12.11
CA VAL A 22 -3.89 -2.21 -11.11
C VAL A 22 -2.45 -2.25 -11.64
N GLY A 23 -1.49 -1.91 -10.79
CA GLY A 23 -0.06 -2.04 -11.10
C GLY A 23 0.74 -2.37 -9.86
N ARG A 24 1.96 -2.86 -10.05
CA ARG A 24 2.90 -3.14 -8.95
C ARG A 24 3.96 -2.07 -8.87
N ARG A 25 4.59 -1.97 -7.69
CA ARG A 25 5.75 -1.10 -7.49
C ARG A 25 6.83 -1.39 -8.54
N GLY A 26 7.35 -0.33 -9.15
CA GLY A 26 8.36 -0.38 -10.20
C GLY A 26 7.82 -0.57 -11.62
N GLU A 27 6.55 -0.94 -11.79
CA GLU A 27 5.95 -1.10 -13.12
C GLU A 27 5.59 0.25 -13.78
N ASN A 28 5.28 0.19 -15.07
CA ASN A 28 4.70 1.29 -15.82
C ASN A 28 3.23 1.00 -16.07
N VAL A 29 2.36 1.98 -15.83
CA VAL A 29 0.92 1.85 -16.06
C VAL A 29 0.41 2.93 -17.00
N THR A 30 -0.69 2.64 -17.67
CA THR A 30 -1.41 3.59 -18.52
C THR A 30 -2.76 3.87 -17.90
N LEU A 31 -3.00 5.13 -17.52
CA LEU A 31 -4.30 5.61 -17.10
C LEU A 31 -5.08 6.07 -18.34
N PRO A 32 -6.17 5.37 -18.71
CA PRO A 32 -6.85 5.60 -19.98
C PRO A 32 -7.53 6.97 -20.01
N CYS A 33 -7.30 7.73 -21.08
CA CYS A 33 -8.10 8.92 -21.40
C CYS A 33 -8.13 9.09 -22.92
N ILE A 34 -9.27 8.74 -23.53
CA ILE A 34 -9.42 8.75 -24.98
C ILE A 34 -10.46 9.80 -25.37
N LEU A 35 -10.13 10.61 -26.38
CA LEU A 35 -11.04 11.61 -26.93
C LEU A 35 -12.00 10.95 -27.95
N LYS A 36 -13.30 11.17 -27.80
CA LYS A 36 -14.32 10.90 -28.83
C LYS A 36 -14.23 11.89 -29.99
N ALA A 37 -14.01 13.17 -29.68
CA ALA A 37 -13.94 14.25 -30.65
C ALA A 37 -12.91 15.29 -30.19
N LYS A 38 -12.19 15.89 -31.15
CA LYS A 38 -11.18 16.92 -30.89
C LYS A 38 -11.77 18.32 -31.09
N PRO A 39 -11.90 19.14 -30.03
CA PRO A 39 -12.25 20.54 -30.20
C PRO A 39 -11.13 21.31 -30.92
N SER A 40 -11.45 22.46 -31.52
CA SER A 40 -10.45 23.31 -32.21
C SER A 40 -9.40 23.86 -31.25
N HIS A 41 -9.81 24.21 -30.03
CA HIS A 41 -8.94 24.65 -28.94
C HIS A 41 -9.28 23.86 -27.69
N TYR A 42 -8.33 23.04 -27.22
CA TYR A 42 -8.49 22.30 -25.98
C TYR A 42 -7.14 22.13 -25.29
N ARG A 43 -7.22 21.93 -23.98
CA ARG A 43 -6.12 21.44 -23.15
C ARG A 43 -6.60 20.24 -22.36
N ILE A 44 -5.69 19.31 -22.11
CA ILE A 44 -5.93 18.16 -21.25
C ILE A 44 -5.11 18.36 -19.98
N LYS A 45 -5.76 18.24 -18.84
CA LYS A 45 -5.15 18.39 -17.53
C LYS A 45 -5.30 17.07 -16.77
N TRP A 46 -4.17 16.51 -16.35
CA TRP A 46 -4.12 15.36 -15.45
C TRP A 46 -3.85 15.83 -14.03
N THR A 47 -4.71 15.42 -13.10
CA THR A 47 -4.55 15.71 -11.66
C THR A 47 -4.67 14.44 -10.84
N LYS A 48 -3.87 14.34 -9.77
CA LYS A 48 -4.11 13.37 -8.70
C LYS A 48 -5.08 13.99 -7.70
N LEU A 49 -6.12 13.27 -7.33
CA LEU A 49 -7.14 13.75 -6.40
C LEU A 49 -6.76 13.36 -4.97
N GLU A 50 -6.78 14.34 -4.08
CA GLU A 50 -6.55 14.15 -2.65
C GLU A 50 -7.86 14.45 -1.90
N PRO A 51 -8.48 13.45 -1.24
CA PRO A 51 -9.72 13.64 -0.50
C PRO A 51 -9.54 14.67 0.61
N GLY A 52 -10.37 15.71 0.62
CA GLY A 52 -10.36 16.73 1.68
C GLY A 52 -9.20 17.73 1.63
N HIS A 53 -8.41 17.76 0.55
CA HIS A 53 -7.38 18.79 0.38
C HIS A 53 -8.02 20.10 -0.12
N ALA A 54 -7.92 21.17 0.69
CA ALA A 54 -8.37 22.52 0.33
C ALA A 54 -7.27 23.38 -0.32
N GLY A 55 -6.10 22.81 -0.58
CA GLY A 55 -4.97 23.47 -1.21
C GLY A 55 -4.98 23.39 -2.75
N PRO A 56 -3.89 23.82 -3.41
CA PRO A 56 -3.78 23.80 -4.87
C PRO A 56 -3.89 22.37 -5.43
N GLU A 57 -4.48 22.24 -6.61
CA GLU A 57 -4.62 20.94 -7.28
C GLU A 57 -3.25 20.27 -7.48
N ASN A 58 -3.17 18.96 -7.23
CA ASN A 58 -1.98 18.15 -7.49
C ASN A 58 -1.91 17.83 -9.01
N ILE A 59 -1.58 18.84 -9.80
CA ILE A 59 -1.44 18.76 -11.25
C ILE A 59 -0.20 17.93 -11.59
N ILE A 60 -0.39 16.94 -12.46
CA ILE A 60 0.65 16.04 -12.95
C ILE A 60 1.14 16.50 -14.31
N MET A 61 0.22 16.87 -15.19
CA MET A 61 0.52 17.23 -16.56
C MET A 61 -0.56 18.13 -17.15
N ILE A 62 -0.15 19.10 -17.96
CA ILE A 62 -1.04 19.83 -18.86
C ILE A 62 -0.53 19.63 -20.27
N SER A 63 -1.40 19.20 -21.18
CA SER A 63 -1.08 19.05 -22.60
C SER A 63 -2.02 19.84 -23.49
N THR A 64 -1.46 20.31 -24.59
CA THR A 64 -2.13 20.95 -25.72
C THR A 64 -1.87 20.13 -26.97
N ALA A 65 -2.39 20.56 -28.13
CA ALA A 65 -2.16 19.87 -29.40
C ALA A 65 -0.67 19.74 -29.80
N HIS A 66 0.21 20.59 -29.27
CA HIS A 66 1.61 20.70 -29.73
C HIS A 66 2.66 20.54 -28.63
N SER A 67 2.24 20.50 -27.36
CA SER A 67 3.16 20.41 -26.24
C SER A 67 2.50 19.77 -25.02
N SER A 68 3.31 19.08 -24.22
CA SER A 68 2.94 18.64 -22.88
C SER A 68 3.95 19.20 -21.89
N LYS A 69 3.46 19.61 -20.72
CA LYS A 69 4.29 20.12 -19.63
C LYS A 69 4.00 19.33 -18.36
N PRO A 70 5.03 18.66 -17.77
CA PRO A 70 4.89 17.95 -16.51
C PRO A 70 4.89 18.92 -15.31
N TYR A 71 4.23 18.52 -14.23
CA TYR A 71 4.08 19.28 -12.99
C TYR A 71 4.11 18.36 -11.76
N GLY A 72 4.42 18.94 -10.59
CA GLY A 72 4.38 18.23 -9.32
C GLY A 72 5.40 17.09 -9.21
N ARG A 73 5.22 16.24 -8.20
CA ARG A 73 6.12 15.11 -7.90
C ARG A 73 6.05 14.00 -8.96
N LEU A 74 4.86 13.79 -9.54
CA LEU A 74 4.63 12.74 -10.54
C LEU A 74 5.04 13.16 -11.96
N GLY A 75 5.11 14.47 -12.25
CA GLY A 75 5.42 15.00 -13.56
C GLY A 75 6.67 14.40 -14.23
N PRO A 76 7.84 14.32 -13.55
CA PRO A 76 9.04 13.71 -14.13
C PRO A 76 8.91 12.25 -14.55
N ARG A 77 7.94 11.53 -13.97
CA ARG A 77 7.63 10.11 -14.25
C ARG A 77 6.40 9.94 -15.14
N ALA A 78 5.80 11.05 -15.58
CA ALA A 78 4.57 11.07 -16.35
C ALA A 78 4.84 11.48 -17.79
N SER A 79 4.23 10.76 -18.72
CA SER A 79 4.26 11.07 -20.16
C SER A 79 2.91 10.80 -20.79
N LEU A 80 2.67 11.35 -21.98
CA LEU A 80 1.49 10.97 -22.78
C LEU A 80 1.83 9.74 -23.60
N ARG A 81 0.94 8.74 -23.58
CA ARG A 81 1.10 7.52 -24.37
C ARG A 81 1.12 7.80 -25.88
N ASN A 82 0.26 8.72 -26.35
CA ASN A 82 0.16 9.14 -27.75
C ASN A 82 0.11 7.99 -28.77
N ALA A 83 -0.56 6.87 -28.46
CA ALA A 83 -0.61 5.72 -29.38
C ALA A 83 -1.33 6.05 -30.70
N HIS A 84 -2.25 7.00 -30.67
CA HIS A 84 -2.91 7.59 -31.83
C HIS A 84 -3.32 9.03 -31.50
N SER A 85 -3.75 9.78 -32.51
CA SER A 85 -3.96 11.22 -32.37
C SER A 85 -5.02 11.61 -31.31
N ILE A 86 -5.97 10.74 -30.97
CA ILE A 86 -7.01 10.94 -29.93
C ILE A 86 -6.65 10.31 -28.57
N ASP A 87 -5.43 9.77 -28.40
CA ASP A 87 -4.97 9.15 -27.16
C ASP A 87 -4.34 10.20 -26.26
N ALA A 88 -5.00 10.50 -25.15
CA ALA A 88 -4.50 11.39 -24.12
C ALA A 88 -4.18 10.66 -22.81
N SER A 89 -4.00 9.35 -22.88
CA SER A 89 -3.73 8.50 -21.74
C SER A 89 -2.40 8.86 -21.09
N LEU A 90 -2.39 8.91 -19.77
CA LEU A 90 -1.20 9.18 -18.98
C LEU A 90 -0.44 7.88 -18.79
N GLN A 91 0.80 7.83 -19.25
CA GLN A 91 1.73 6.77 -18.88
C GLN A 91 2.53 7.24 -17.66
N LEU A 92 2.39 6.51 -16.56
CA LEU A 92 3.14 6.74 -15.32
C LEU A 92 4.15 5.61 -15.15
N SER A 93 5.44 5.95 -15.17
CA SER A 93 6.53 4.97 -15.06
C SER A 93 7.01 4.79 -13.63
N LEU A 94 7.62 3.66 -13.29
CA LEU A 94 8.31 3.39 -12.01
C LEU A 94 7.41 3.58 -10.77
N LEU A 95 6.22 2.97 -10.76
CA LEU A 95 5.24 3.15 -9.69
C LEU A 95 5.82 3.04 -8.28
N GLU A 96 5.44 3.96 -7.40
CA GLU A 96 5.73 3.97 -5.96
C GLU A 96 4.47 3.65 -5.15
N LEU A 97 4.64 3.28 -3.88
CA LEU A 97 3.51 2.92 -3.00
C LEU A 97 2.53 4.09 -2.82
N ASP A 98 3.05 5.30 -2.71
CA ASP A 98 2.27 6.53 -2.57
C ASP A 98 1.60 6.99 -3.87
N ASP A 99 1.79 6.27 -4.99
CA ASP A 99 1.14 6.60 -6.26
C ASP A 99 -0.30 6.08 -6.31
N ASN A 100 -0.69 5.17 -5.40
CA ASN A 100 -2.08 4.74 -5.22
C ASN A 100 -3.02 5.95 -5.09
N GLY A 101 -4.20 5.88 -5.70
CA GLY A 101 -5.24 6.88 -5.52
C GLY A 101 -6.07 7.15 -6.76
N VAL A 102 -6.80 8.25 -6.72
CA VAL A 102 -7.76 8.63 -7.76
C VAL A 102 -7.14 9.70 -8.64
N TYR A 103 -7.26 9.54 -9.95
CA TYR A 103 -6.69 10.41 -10.98
C TYR A 103 -7.82 10.95 -11.85
N ARG A 104 -7.68 12.20 -12.29
CA ARG A 104 -8.65 12.86 -13.15
C ARG A 104 -7.97 13.32 -14.43
N CYS A 105 -8.53 12.91 -15.56
CA CYS A 105 -8.24 13.50 -16.86
C CYS A 105 -9.35 14.50 -17.18
N GLU A 106 -9.01 15.77 -17.31
CA GLU A 106 -9.96 16.84 -17.59
C GLU A 106 -9.63 17.49 -18.93
N LEU A 107 -10.61 17.51 -19.84
CA LEU A 107 -10.56 18.26 -21.08
C LEU A 107 -11.23 19.62 -20.86
N VAL A 108 -10.46 20.69 -21.10
CA VAL A 108 -10.92 22.07 -21.00
C VAL A 108 -10.89 22.72 -22.37
N ASN A 109 -12.04 23.21 -22.84
CA ASN A 109 -12.18 23.85 -24.15
C ASN A 109 -12.78 25.28 -24.09
N GLY A 110 -12.85 25.87 -22.89
CA GLY A 110 -13.31 27.25 -22.66
C GLY A 110 -14.83 27.44 -22.55
N ILE A 111 -15.65 26.43 -22.85
CA ILE A 111 -17.12 26.50 -22.77
C ILE A 111 -17.68 25.34 -21.93
N GLU A 112 -17.15 24.12 -22.10
CA GLU A 112 -17.59 22.90 -21.42
C GLU A 112 -16.38 22.10 -20.92
N ASP A 113 -16.31 21.84 -19.61
CA ASP A 113 -15.33 20.92 -19.04
C ASP A 113 -15.93 19.52 -18.91
N GLU A 114 -15.19 18.54 -19.42
CA GLU A 114 -15.47 17.11 -19.26
C GLU A 114 -14.30 16.45 -18.57
N ASN A 115 -14.60 15.51 -17.67
CA ASN A 115 -13.57 14.75 -17.02
C ASN A 115 -13.95 13.28 -16.88
N VAL A 116 -12.91 12.46 -16.83
CA VAL A 116 -12.99 11.04 -16.48
C VAL A 116 -12.11 10.81 -15.27
N VAL A 117 -12.59 9.93 -14.39
CA VAL A 117 -11.92 9.59 -13.13
C VAL A 117 -11.47 8.14 -13.19
N ILE A 118 -10.20 7.91 -12.89
CA ILE A 118 -9.54 6.60 -12.93
C ILE A 118 -8.97 6.32 -11.54
N THR A 119 -9.17 5.12 -11.02
CA THR A 119 -8.54 4.69 -9.77
C THR A 119 -7.30 3.87 -10.11
N LEU A 120 -6.13 4.29 -9.63
CA LEU A 120 -4.92 3.50 -9.65
C LEU A 120 -4.76 2.79 -8.31
N THR A 121 -4.78 1.46 -8.35
CA THR A 121 -4.56 0.59 -7.19
C THR A 121 -3.17 -0.03 -7.30
N ILE A 122 -2.35 0.13 -6.26
CA ILE A 122 -1.09 -0.61 -6.17
C ILE A 122 -1.39 -2.00 -5.59
N ASP A 123 -1.01 -3.04 -6.32
CA ASP A 123 -1.10 -4.43 -5.88
C ASP A 123 -0.08 -4.70 -4.77
N GLY A 124 -0.49 -5.33 -3.67
CA GLY A 124 0.30 -5.38 -2.44
C GLY A 124 -0.40 -6.04 -1.27
N VAL A 125 0.28 -6.06 -0.14
CA VAL A 125 -0.13 -6.75 1.09
C VAL A 125 -0.15 -5.78 2.27
N VAL A 126 -1.22 -5.86 3.07
CA VAL A 126 -1.34 -5.15 4.34
C VAL A 126 -0.86 -6.03 5.48
N PHE A 127 -0.12 -5.46 6.42
CA PHE A 127 0.32 -6.14 7.62
C PHE A 127 0.22 -5.27 8.88
N PRO A 128 -0.11 -5.87 10.04
CA PRO A 128 -0.06 -5.16 11.30
C PRO A 128 1.39 -4.93 11.75
N TYR A 129 1.67 -3.75 12.27
CA TYR A 129 2.96 -3.37 12.81
C TYR A 129 2.82 -2.75 14.19
N GLN A 130 3.59 -3.29 15.15
CA GLN A 130 3.55 -2.93 16.56
C GLN A 130 4.95 -2.49 17.01
N SER A 131 4.99 -1.54 17.95
CA SER A 131 6.25 -1.04 18.51
C SER A 131 6.98 -2.10 19.35
N LYS A 132 8.32 -2.04 19.34
CA LYS A 132 9.17 -2.76 20.30
C LYS A 132 8.88 -2.41 21.77
N LYS A 133 8.24 -1.27 22.03
CA LYS A 133 7.80 -0.85 23.37
C LYS A 133 6.45 -1.46 23.79
N GLY A 134 5.84 -2.29 22.95
CA GLY A 134 4.55 -2.91 23.22
C GLY A 134 3.40 -2.29 22.42
N ARG A 135 2.18 -2.57 22.87
CA ARG A 135 0.93 -2.23 22.18
C ARG A 135 0.60 -0.75 22.32
N TYR A 136 0.09 -0.15 21.25
CA TYR A 136 -0.45 1.20 21.21
C TYR A 136 0.56 2.27 21.62
N GLN A 137 1.67 2.31 20.89
CA GLN A 137 2.81 3.15 21.20
C GLN A 137 3.14 4.18 20.13
N PHE A 138 2.44 4.21 18.99
CA PHE A 138 2.71 5.18 17.93
C PHE A 138 1.65 6.26 17.88
N THR A 139 2.07 7.52 17.81
CA THR A 139 1.24 8.59 17.23
C THR A 139 1.06 8.36 15.73
N PHE A 140 0.19 9.13 15.06
CA PHE A 140 0.01 8.99 13.61
C PHE A 140 1.32 9.23 12.85
N HIS A 141 2.09 10.23 13.26
CA HIS A 141 3.36 10.59 12.62
C HIS A 141 4.41 9.51 12.86
N GLU A 142 4.54 9.01 14.09
CA GLU A 142 5.44 7.90 14.43
C GLU A 142 5.04 6.62 13.68
N ALA A 143 3.74 6.34 13.49
CA ALA A 143 3.25 5.18 12.74
C ALA A 143 3.60 5.27 11.25
N LYS A 144 3.52 6.48 10.67
CA LYS A 144 3.92 6.73 9.28
C LYS A 144 5.41 6.47 9.07
N GLU A 145 6.25 6.99 9.95
CA GLU A 145 7.70 6.77 9.92
C GLU A 145 8.05 5.30 10.14
N ALA A 146 7.40 4.65 11.11
CA ALA A 146 7.59 3.23 11.40
C ALA A 146 7.29 2.33 10.20
N CYS A 147 6.22 2.58 9.42
CA CYS A 147 5.98 1.84 8.19
C CYS A 147 7.06 2.14 7.13
N ALA A 148 7.46 3.40 6.97
CA ALA A 148 8.50 3.79 6.01
C ALA A 148 9.84 3.08 6.27
N GLU A 149 10.25 2.97 7.54
CA GLU A 149 11.44 2.22 7.96
C GLU A 149 11.38 0.72 7.60
N GLN A 150 10.19 0.17 7.34
CA GLN A 150 9.98 -1.23 6.98
C GLN A 150 9.71 -1.46 5.48
N ASP A 151 10.10 -0.53 4.60
CA ASP A 151 9.82 -0.57 3.15
C ASP A 151 8.31 -0.66 2.84
N SER A 152 7.55 0.18 3.53
CA SER A 152 6.08 0.20 3.45
C SER A 152 5.53 1.61 3.72
N THR A 153 4.24 1.81 3.47
CA THR A 153 3.52 3.04 3.83
C THR A 153 2.33 2.69 4.72
N LEU A 154 1.68 3.67 5.36
CA LEU A 154 0.42 3.36 6.05
C LEU A 154 -0.62 2.88 5.03
N ALA A 155 -1.35 1.81 5.37
CA ALA A 155 -2.39 1.28 4.52
C ALA A 155 -3.55 2.28 4.39
N THR A 156 -4.16 2.33 3.21
CA THR A 156 -5.44 3.02 3.01
C THR A 156 -6.59 2.17 3.57
N TYR A 157 -7.76 2.78 3.75
CA TYR A 157 -8.95 2.03 4.14
C TYR A 157 -9.29 0.92 3.14
N ASP A 158 -9.22 1.21 1.84
CA ASP A 158 -9.57 0.25 0.80
C ASP A 158 -8.60 -0.95 0.79
N GLN A 159 -7.31 -0.69 1.02
CA GLN A 159 -6.31 -1.75 1.19
C GLN A 159 -6.59 -2.61 2.43
N LEU A 160 -6.89 -1.99 3.58
CA LEU A 160 -7.23 -2.73 4.80
C LEU A 160 -8.53 -3.55 4.62
N TYR A 161 -9.52 -2.97 3.94
CA TYR A 161 -10.78 -3.65 3.65
C TYR A 161 -10.56 -4.86 2.75
N ARG A 162 -9.77 -4.73 1.68
CA ARG A 162 -9.40 -5.86 0.82
C ARG A 162 -8.67 -6.94 1.62
N ALA A 163 -7.68 -6.59 2.42
CA ALA A 163 -6.97 -7.55 3.28
C ALA A 163 -7.91 -8.28 4.27
N TRP A 164 -8.91 -7.58 4.83
CA TRP A 164 -9.94 -8.19 5.66
C TRP A 164 -10.80 -9.19 4.87
N THR A 165 -11.24 -8.83 3.66
CA THR A 165 -11.99 -9.77 2.80
C THR A 165 -11.19 -11.00 2.39
N GLU A 166 -9.86 -10.90 2.45
CA GLU A 166 -8.92 -11.98 2.13
C GLU A 166 -8.46 -12.78 3.36
N GLY A 167 -8.96 -12.48 4.57
CA GLY A 167 -8.69 -13.29 5.76
C GLY A 167 -7.95 -12.58 6.89
N LEU A 168 -7.62 -11.28 6.78
CA LEU A 168 -6.96 -10.56 7.87
C LEU A 168 -7.90 -10.35 9.06
N ASP A 169 -7.65 -11.08 10.15
CA ASP A 169 -8.30 -10.92 11.46
C ASP A 169 -7.30 -10.39 12.51
N TRP A 170 -7.46 -9.14 12.92
CA TRP A 170 -6.55 -8.47 13.85
C TRP A 170 -7.28 -7.60 14.88
N CYS A 171 -7.02 -7.87 16.16
CA CYS A 171 -7.73 -7.24 17.28
C CYS A 171 -7.21 -5.86 17.68
N ASN A 172 -5.96 -5.55 17.34
CA ASN A 172 -5.38 -4.28 17.73
C ASN A 172 -5.75 -3.20 16.71
N ALA A 173 -6.13 -2.03 17.22
CA ALA A 173 -6.37 -0.85 16.43
C ALA A 173 -5.06 -0.25 15.92
N GLY A 174 -5.04 0.12 14.65
CA GLY A 174 -3.88 0.72 14.01
C GLY A 174 -4.25 1.97 13.22
N TRP A 175 -3.29 2.89 13.11
CA TRP A 175 -3.37 4.04 12.22
C TRP A 175 -3.41 3.61 10.75
N LEU A 176 -4.18 4.36 9.95
CA LEU A 176 -4.26 4.27 8.49
C LEU A 176 -3.77 5.56 7.84
N HIS A 177 -3.57 5.54 6.52
CA HIS A 177 -3.01 6.65 5.75
C HIS A 177 -3.79 7.98 5.89
N ASP A 178 -5.12 7.92 6.02
CA ASP A 178 -5.97 9.09 6.23
C ASP A 178 -5.92 9.64 7.68
N GLY A 179 -5.23 8.92 8.57
CA GLY A 179 -5.16 9.18 10.00
C GLY A 179 -6.40 8.77 10.77
N THR A 180 -7.23 7.89 10.21
CA THR A 180 -8.22 7.15 10.98
C THR A 180 -7.58 5.97 11.69
N VAL A 181 -8.25 5.47 12.74
CA VAL A 181 -7.80 4.32 13.51
C VAL A 181 -8.84 3.22 13.42
N ARG A 182 -8.43 2.07 12.90
CA ARG A 182 -9.34 0.95 12.59
C ARG A 182 -8.72 -0.40 12.93
N TYR A 183 -9.53 -1.45 12.91
CA TYR A 183 -9.08 -2.84 13.05
C TYR A 183 -10.05 -3.81 12.34
N PRO A 184 -9.55 -4.78 11.56
CA PRO A 184 -10.36 -5.76 10.87
C PRO A 184 -10.64 -6.99 11.77
N ILE A 185 -11.89 -7.41 11.90
CA ILE A 185 -12.27 -8.63 12.63
C ILE A 185 -13.10 -9.54 11.73
N ILE A 186 -12.70 -10.81 11.62
CA ILE A 186 -13.49 -11.86 10.95
C ILE A 186 -14.23 -12.70 11.97
N HIS A 187 -13.56 -13.12 13.04
CA HIS A 187 -14.14 -13.93 14.10
C HIS A 187 -14.41 -13.08 15.35
N PRO A 188 -15.67 -12.69 15.63
CA PRO A 188 -16.01 -11.95 16.83
C PRO A 188 -15.57 -12.70 18.08
N ARG A 189 -14.94 -11.98 19.02
CA ARG A 189 -14.44 -12.56 20.27
C ARG A 189 -14.51 -11.53 21.40
N PRO A 190 -14.79 -11.94 22.65
CA PRO A 190 -14.96 -11.02 23.78
C PRO A 190 -13.80 -10.02 23.95
N ALA A 191 -12.55 -10.49 23.79
CA ALA A 191 -11.35 -9.67 23.87
C ALA A 191 -11.28 -8.54 22.82
N CYS A 192 -12.07 -8.61 21.74
CA CYS A 192 -12.09 -7.68 20.62
C CYS A 192 -13.43 -6.93 20.52
N ARG A 193 -13.93 -6.46 21.68
CA ARG A 193 -15.22 -5.75 21.85
C ARG A 193 -16.48 -6.59 21.57
N GLY A 194 -16.47 -7.89 21.87
CA GLY A 194 -17.67 -8.73 21.96
C GLY A 194 -18.37 -9.09 20.65
N ASP A 195 -19.68 -9.36 20.73
CA ASP A 195 -20.59 -9.94 19.71
C ASP A 195 -20.92 -9.05 18.50
N LEU A 196 -20.13 -7.99 18.29
CA LEU A 196 -20.27 -7.17 17.10
C LEU A 196 -20.03 -8.01 15.84
N GLN A 197 -20.74 -7.69 14.76
CA GLN A 197 -20.59 -8.38 13.47
C GLN A 197 -19.15 -8.23 12.90
N PRO A 198 -18.69 -9.17 12.06
CA PRO A 198 -17.44 -9.04 11.33
C PRO A 198 -17.35 -7.74 10.52
N GLY A 199 -16.15 -7.18 10.40
CA GLY A 199 -15.93 -5.96 9.61
C GLY A 199 -14.68 -5.17 10.02
N VAL A 200 -14.38 -4.13 9.24
CA VAL A 200 -13.35 -3.14 9.56
C VAL A 200 -13.94 -2.07 10.48
N ARG A 201 -13.66 -2.19 11.77
CA ARG A 201 -14.24 -1.34 12.82
C ARG A 201 -13.42 -0.08 13.04
N SER A 202 -14.08 1.01 13.39
CA SER A 202 -13.46 2.31 13.64
C SER A 202 -13.42 2.66 15.13
N TYR A 203 -12.36 3.33 15.56
CA TYR A 203 -12.24 3.94 16.89
C TYR A 203 -12.78 5.39 16.94
N GLY A 204 -13.39 5.86 15.84
CA GLY A 204 -13.88 7.22 15.70
C GLY A 204 -12.76 8.23 15.46
N PRO A 205 -13.04 9.54 15.56
CA PRO A 205 -12.04 10.59 15.47
C PRO A 205 -10.93 10.42 16.53
N LYS A 206 -9.68 10.68 16.12
CA LYS A 206 -8.50 10.60 16.98
C LYS A 206 -7.57 11.78 16.74
N ASP A 207 -6.87 12.18 17.79
CA ASP A 207 -5.83 13.20 17.73
C ASP A 207 -4.54 12.59 17.19
N LYS A 208 -4.09 13.07 16.03
CA LYS A 208 -2.91 12.54 15.32
C LYS A 208 -1.60 12.75 16.09
N ASN A 209 -1.56 13.70 17.02
CA ASN A 209 -0.37 14.06 17.79
C ASN A 209 -0.33 13.41 19.17
N LEU A 210 -1.51 13.19 19.79
CA LEU A 210 -1.60 12.75 21.18
C LEU A 210 -2.00 11.28 21.33
N ASP A 211 -2.97 10.82 20.54
CA ASP A 211 -3.45 9.45 20.68
C ASP A 211 -2.39 8.46 20.19
N ARG A 212 -2.35 7.27 20.80
CA ARG A 212 -1.37 6.23 20.48
C ARG A 212 -2.03 4.90 20.14
N PHE A 213 -1.59 4.30 19.04
CA PHE A 213 -2.09 3.02 18.51
C PHE A 213 -0.95 2.23 17.85
N ASP A 214 -1.29 1.07 17.27
CA ASP A 214 -0.38 0.33 16.38
C ASP A 214 -0.47 0.94 14.97
N ALA A 215 0.07 0.27 13.96
CA ALA A 215 -0.06 0.69 12.55
C ALA A 215 -0.52 -0.48 11.69
N PHE A 216 -1.27 -0.19 10.62
CA PHE A 216 -1.38 -1.10 9.49
C PHE A 216 -0.52 -0.56 8.37
N CYS A 217 0.51 -1.30 8.01
CA CYS A 217 1.42 -0.94 6.93
C CYS A 217 1.05 -1.69 5.65
N PHE A 218 1.38 -1.13 4.51
CA PHE A 218 1.15 -1.67 3.18
C PHE A 218 2.46 -1.66 2.39
N THR A 219 2.78 -2.79 1.76
CA THR A 219 3.93 -2.91 0.86
C THR A 219 3.52 -3.64 -0.42
N SER A 220 4.36 -3.55 -1.45
CA SER A 220 4.15 -4.19 -2.75
C SER A 220 5.32 -5.13 -3.07
N LEU A 221 5.39 -5.63 -4.29
CA LEU A 221 6.50 -6.44 -4.75
C LEU A 221 7.82 -5.69 -4.54
N THR A 222 8.78 -6.38 -3.93
CA THR A 222 10.15 -5.92 -3.72
C THR A 222 11.04 -6.41 -4.86
N SER A 223 12.07 -5.64 -5.21
CA SER A 223 12.97 -5.97 -6.33
C SER A 223 14.01 -7.05 -6.00
N GLY A 224 14.20 -7.36 -4.72
CA GLY A 224 15.16 -8.34 -4.23
C GLY A 224 14.51 -9.63 -3.73
N SER A 225 15.28 -10.40 -2.98
CA SER A 225 14.94 -11.73 -2.50
C SER A 225 15.19 -11.88 -1.01
N VAL A 226 14.21 -12.44 -0.30
CA VAL A 226 14.37 -12.86 1.10
C VAL A 226 14.85 -14.31 1.12
N PHE A 227 15.83 -14.60 1.98
CA PHE A 227 16.28 -15.96 2.26
C PHE A 227 16.59 -16.16 3.74
N TYR A 228 16.54 -17.41 4.21
CA TYR A 228 16.75 -17.76 5.60
C TYR A 228 18.13 -18.37 5.83
N ILE A 229 18.81 -17.94 6.89
CA ILE A 229 20.04 -18.58 7.38
C ILE A 229 19.71 -19.26 8.71
N SER A 230 19.82 -20.59 8.74
CA SER A 230 19.62 -21.39 9.94
C SER A 230 20.75 -21.16 10.96
N GLY A 231 20.38 -21.05 12.24
CA GLY A 231 21.32 -20.95 13.34
C GLY A 231 20.63 -20.52 14.65
N SER A 232 21.41 -20.47 15.72
CA SER A 232 20.97 -20.00 17.04
C SER A 232 21.69 -18.68 17.34
N PHE A 233 21.26 -17.62 16.66
CA PHE A 233 21.94 -16.33 16.66
C PHE A 233 21.31 -15.37 17.68
N SER A 234 22.15 -14.53 18.29
CA SER A 234 21.71 -13.22 18.78
C SER A 234 21.40 -12.28 17.61
N LEU A 235 20.76 -11.14 17.85
CA LEU A 235 20.46 -10.17 16.78
C LEU A 235 21.75 -9.71 16.06
N GLU A 236 22.81 -9.44 16.81
CA GLU A 236 24.12 -9.02 16.24
C GLU A 236 24.75 -10.14 15.39
N GLN A 237 24.68 -11.39 15.87
CA GLN A 237 25.18 -12.53 15.10
C GLN A 237 24.38 -12.76 13.83
N ALA A 238 23.06 -12.56 13.87
CA ALA A 238 22.19 -12.66 12.70
C ALA A 238 22.55 -11.59 11.66
N GLU A 239 22.83 -10.36 12.09
CA GLU A 239 23.30 -9.29 11.22
C GLU A 239 24.64 -9.64 10.55
N HIS A 240 25.61 -10.15 11.32
CA HIS A 240 26.88 -10.61 10.77
C HIS A 240 26.71 -11.81 9.82
N ALA A 241 25.76 -12.71 10.08
CA ALA A 241 25.47 -13.84 9.21
C ALA A 241 24.94 -13.38 7.84
N CYS A 242 24.02 -12.41 7.79
CA CYS A 242 23.56 -11.82 6.54
C CYS A 242 24.69 -11.09 5.80
N LYS A 243 25.49 -10.28 6.50
CA LYS A 243 26.62 -9.53 5.89
C LYS A 243 27.65 -10.45 5.23
N ARG A 244 27.92 -11.62 5.80
CA ARG A 244 28.80 -12.65 5.18
C ARG A 244 28.28 -13.16 3.84
N GLN A 245 26.97 -13.05 3.60
CA GLN A 245 26.32 -13.42 2.34
C GLN A 245 26.06 -12.20 1.43
N VAL A 246 26.72 -11.06 1.69
CA VAL A 246 26.52 -9.79 0.97
C VAL A 246 25.04 -9.37 0.98
N ALA A 247 24.40 -9.57 2.13
CA ALA A 247 23.01 -9.26 2.37
C ALA A 247 22.86 -8.48 3.69
N GLU A 248 21.70 -7.86 3.89
CA GLU A 248 21.33 -7.26 5.17
C GLU A 248 20.22 -8.07 5.83
N LEU A 249 19.97 -7.85 7.12
CA LEU A 249 18.74 -8.35 7.74
C LEU A 249 17.53 -7.77 6.99
N ALA A 250 16.58 -8.64 6.67
CA ALA A 250 15.37 -8.25 5.97
C ALA A 250 14.52 -7.29 6.82
N LEU A 251 13.88 -6.35 6.14
CA LEU A 251 12.81 -5.52 6.70
C LEU A 251 11.53 -6.34 6.83
N VAL A 252 10.63 -5.89 7.71
CA VAL A 252 9.33 -6.56 7.89
C VAL A 252 8.52 -6.54 6.60
N GLY A 253 8.46 -5.40 5.90
CA GLY A 253 7.74 -5.31 4.62
C GLY A 253 8.33 -6.22 3.55
N GLN A 254 9.65 -6.41 3.53
CA GLN A 254 10.29 -7.36 2.61
C GLN A 254 9.88 -8.80 2.88
N LEU A 255 9.78 -9.20 4.15
CA LEU A 255 9.30 -10.54 4.52
C LEU A 255 7.84 -10.76 4.10
N TYR A 256 6.95 -9.78 4.33
CA TYR A 256 5.55 -9.86 3.89
C TYR A 256 5.43 -9.87 2.35
N SER A 257 6.24 -9.09 1.66
CA SER A 257 6.31 -9.08 0.19
C SER A 257 6.71 -10.44 -0.36
N ALA A 258 7.77 -11.06 0.18
CA ALA A 258 8.20 -12.39 -0.22
C ALA A 258 7.15 -13.47 0.09
N TRP A 259 6.55 -13.43 1.29
CA TRP A 259 5.48 -14.36 1.67
C TRP A 259 4.28 -14.29 0.71
N HIS A 260 3.85 -13.07 0.35
CA HIS A 260 2.67 -12.85 -0.47
C HIS A 260 2.91 -13.11 -1.97
N PHE A 261 4.00 -12.59 -2.54
CA PHE A 261 4.24 -12.64 -3.98
C PHE A 261 5.10 -13.81 -4.44
N GLN A 262 5.93 -14.37 -3.56
CA GLN A 262 6.86 -15.45 -3.88
C GLN A 262 6.48 -16.77 -3.18
N ASN A 263 5.31 -16.80 -2.53
CA ASN A 263 4.84 -17.94 -1.73
C ASN A 263 5.88 -18.41 -0.70
N TYR A 264 6.67 -17.46 -0.16
CA TYR A 264 7.79 -17.77 0.70
C TYR A 264 7.31 -18.37 2.04
N ASP A 265 7.81 -19.55 2.37
CA ASP A 265 7.38 -20.37 3.50
C ASP A 265 8.59 -20.86 4.30
N GLN A 266 8.65 -20.50 5.58
CA GLN A 266 9.69 -20.92 6.50
C GLN A 266 9.11 -21.05 7.92
N CYS A 267 9.17 -22.25 8.49
CA CYS A 267 8.62 -22.58 9.81
C CYS A 267 9.59 -22.31 10.96
N ASP A 268 10.59 -21.46 10.75
CA ASP A 268 11.61 -21.18 11.75
C ASP A 268 11.62 -19.68 12.08
N GLY A 269 11.65 -19.39 13.39
CA GLY A 269 11.83 -18.02 13.86
C GLY A 269 13.18 -17.47 13.39
N GLY A 270 13.14 -16.27 12.83
CA GLY A 270 14.35 -15.56 12.39
C GLY A 270 14.30 -14.09 12.73
N TRP A 271 15.46 -13.53 13.07
CA TRP A 271 15.63 -12.11 13.30
C TRP A 271 15.39 -11.30 12.02
N LEU A 272 14.74 -10.15 12.20
CA LEU A 272 14.59 -9.09 11.20
C LEU A 272 15.33 -7.83 11.67
N LYS A 273 15.50 -6.86 10.77
CA LYS A 273 16.28 -5.64 11.02
C LYS A 273 15.70 -4.76 12.14
N ASP A 274 14.38 -4.79 12.35
CA ASP A 274 13.70 -4.07 13.45
C ASP A 274 13.96 -4.70 14.84
N GLY A 275 14.60 -5.88 14.88
CA GLY A 275 14.83 -6.66 16.08
C GLY A 275 13.60 -7.46 16.52
N SER A 276 12.58 -7.58 15.68
CA SER A 276 11.53 -8.57 15.86
C SER A 276 11.98 -9.94 15.37
N VAL A 277 11.32 -10.99 15.88
CA VAL A 277 11.49 -12.35 15.37
C VAL A 277 10.16 -12.81 14.80
N ARG A 278 10.19 -13.20 13.52
CA ARG A 278 9.00 -13.60 12.77
C ARG A 278 9.25 -14.89 12.01
N PHE A 279 8.20 -15.47 11.44
CA PHE A 279 8.30 -16.59 10.52
C PHE A 279 7.09 -16.62 9.56
N PRO A 280 7.30 -16.68 8.23
CA PRO A 280 6.24 -16.69 7.23
C PRO A 280 5.73 -18.11 6.95
N ILE A 281 4.41 -18.31 6.96
CA ILE A 281 3.79 -19.59 6.63
C ILE A 281 2.84 -19.38 5.46
N HIS A 282 3.18 -19.92 4.31
CA HIS A 282 2.30 -19.94 3.14
C HIS A 282 1.42 -21.19 3.15
N ASN A 283 1.96 -22.34 3.57
CA ASN A 283 1.28 -23.62 3.68
C ASN A 283 1.09 -24.01 5.16
N PRO A 284 -0.09 -23.72 5.77
CA PRO A 284 -0.37 -23.97 7.19
C PRO A 284 -0.20 -25.43 7.59
N ARG A 285 0.44 -25.67 8.74
CA ARG A 285 0.73 -27.02 9.26
C ARG A 285 0.93 -26.99 10.78
N GLU A 286 0.58 -28.08 11.45
CA GLU A 286 0.41 -28.14 12.93
C GLU A 286 1.59 -27.58 13.73
N ARG A 287 2.83 -27.84 13.31
CA ARG A 287 4.05 -27.45 14.05
C ARG A 287 4.56 -26.04 13.74
N CYS A 288 3.83 -25.28 12.92
CA CYS A 288 4.31 -24.03 12.33
C CYS A 288 3.34 -22.88 12.58
N GLY A 289 2.84 -22.74 13.81
CA GLY A 289 1.82 -21.74 14.15
C GLY A 289 0.38 -22.20 14.01
N GLY A 290 0.17 -23.52 13.84
CA GLY A 290 -1.16 -24.15 13.81
C GLY A 290 -1.83 -24.16 12.44
N ILE A 291 -2.98 -24.82 12.37
CA ILE A 291 -3.93 -24.84 11.24
C ILE A 291 -5.08 -23.87 11.65
N PRO A 292 -5.67 -23.04 10.76
CA PRO A 292 -5.72 -23.17 9.30
C PRO A 292 -5.12 -22.01 8.49
N GLU A 293 -4.57 -20.97 9.12
CA GLU A 293 -4.33 -19.69 8.43
C GLU A 293 -2.88 -19.49 8.01
N ALA A 294 -2.69 -19.16 6.73
CA ALA A 294 -1.43 -18.65 6.22
C ALA A 294 -1.16 -17.23 6.77
N GLY A 295 0.11 -16.87 6.91
CA GLY A 295 0.49 -15.55 7.39
C GLY A 295 1.91 -15.50 7.94
N VAL A 296 2.40 -14.28 8.14
CA VAL A 296 3.63 -14.05 8.89
C VAL A 296 3.29 -13.98 10.37
N ARG A 297 3.82 -14.94 11.14
CA ARG A 297 3.65 -15.02 12.59
C ARG A 297 4.82 -14.31 13.28
N SER A 298 4.59 -13.83 14.50
CA SER A 298 5.55 -13.03 15.25
C SER A 298 5.71 -13.54 16.68
N PHE A 299 6.95 -13.67 17.13
CA PHE A 299 7.32 -13.84 18.54
C PHE A 299 7.53 -12.49 19.24
N GLY A 300 7.24 -11.37 18.57
CA GLY A 300 7.45 -10.03 19.08
C GLY A 300 8.93 -9.63 19.06
N PHE A 301 9.35 -8.92 20.11
CA PHE A 301 10.70 -8.37 20.27
C PHE A 301 11.40 -9.04 21.45
N PRO A 302 11.95 -10.27 21.28
CA PRO A 302 12.67 -10.96 22.34
C PRO A 302 13.99 -10.23 22.69
N ASN A 303 14.62 -10.64 23.79
CA ASN A 303 15.92 -10.10 24.18
C ASN A 303 16.94 -10.31 23.04
N LYS A 304 17.63 -9.24 22.65
CA LYS A 304 18.58 -9.23 21.52
C LYS A 304 19.76 -10.18 21.70
N SER A 305 20.09 -10.54 22.95
CA SER A 305 21.13 -11.50 23.29
C SER A 305 20.65 -12.95 23.29
N THR A 306 19.38 -13.22 22.97
CA THR A 306 18.85 -14.58 22.90
C THR A 306 19.44 -15.30 21.69
N HIS A 307 20.08 -16.46 21.92
CA HIS A 307 20.68 -17.31 20.91
C HIS A 307 19.76 -18.49 20.54
N LEU A 308 18.62 -18.20 19.91
CA LEU A 308 17.63 -19.23 19.55
C LEU A 308 17.16 -19.18 18.10
N TYR A 309 17.30 -18.05 17.44
CA TYR A 309 16.64 -17.80 16.16
C TYR A 309 17.66 -17.69 15.03
N GLY A 310 17.24 -18.06 13.82
CA GLY A 310 18.02 -17.84 12.61
C GLY A 310 17.96 -16.37 12.16
N ALA A 311 18.24 -16.12 10.89
CA ALA A 311 18.21 -14.79 10.31
C ALA A 311 17.43 -14.78 8.99
N TYR A 312 16.53 -13.83 8.81
CA TYR A 312 16.01 -13.51 7.47
C TYR A 312 16.87 -12.42 6.87
N CYS A 313 17.46 -12.70 5.71
CA CYS A 313 18.33 -11.78 5.00
C CYS A 313 17.68 -11.34 3.68
N TYR A 314 18.05 -10.16 3.20
CA TYR A 314 17.55 -9.60 1.95
C TYR A 314 18.72 -9.09 1.09
N ARG A 315 18.64 -9.37 -0.22
CA ARG A 315 19.56 -8.91 -1.27
C ARG A 315 18.80 -8.58 -2.54
#